data_AF-A0AAJ0IYQ2-F1
#
_entry.id   AF-A0AAJ0IYQ2-F1
#
_cell.length_a   1.000
_cell.length_b   1.000
_cell.length_c   1.000
_cell.angle_alpha   90.00
_cell.angle_beta   90.00
_cell.angle_gamma   90.00
#
_symmetry.space_group_name_H-M   'P 1'
#
loop_
_entity.id
_entity.type
_entity.pdbx_description
1 polymer ?
#
loop_
_entity_poly.entity_id
_entity_poly.type
_entity_poly.pdbx_seq_one_letter_code
_entity_poly.pdbx_strand_id
1 'polypeptide(L)'
;MSNLDKQERKAEAQDLNRDPISGAPGSHPVGVGVGGIAGGAAAGALAGTVFGPLGTLIGAAAGVVAGAAAGKGVAERLDPTVETEYWRQEHQNRPYYKEGTDYDRDYATVYGFGLQARETRPASTWEETEATLAGEWPRNRGESRLEWDEARLAARDAWERADRTHTVYRDGDTHYAGRFDSASYRDNEYSYDDYRPAYRYGMQARQQHAGRQWDDHLERDLGDGWDRFKADSRLTWEKAKYAVREAFDSDHHGDAARRNPTDPRV
;
A
#
# COMPACT_ATOMS: atom_id res chain seq x y z
N MET A 1 52.97 12.34 -23.78
CA MET A 1 51.61 12.78 -23.40
C MET A 1 51.54 14.29 -23.57
N SER A 2 50.80 14.75 -24.58
CA SER A 2 50.81 16.16 -25.02
C SER A 2 49.72 16.95 -24.29
N ASN A 3 49.83 18.29 -24.28
CA ASN A 3 48.86 19.17 -23.61
C ASN A 3 47.43 19.09 -24.18
N LEU A 4 47.21 18.40 -25.30
CA LEU A 4 45.88 18.10 -25.86
C LEU A 4 45.11 17.09 -24.98
N ASP A 5 45.80 16.08 -24.41
CA ASP A 5 45.17 15.08 -23.52
C ASP A 5 44.67 15.68 -22.20
N LYS A 6 45.22 16.83 -21.78
CA LYS A 6 44.80 17.56 -20.57
C LYS A 6 43.58 18.44 -20.81
N GLN A 7 43.33 18.85 -22.05
CA GLN A 7 42.15 19.67 -22.40
C GLN A 7 40.93 18.79 -22.67
N GLU A 8 41.11 17.62 -23.31
CA GLU A 8 40.01 16.66 -23.52
C GLU A 8 39.49 16.09 -22.19
N ARG A 9 40.39 15.76 -21.24
CA ARG A 9 39.98 15.34 -19.87
C ARG A 9 39.31 16.44 -19.03
N LYS A 10 39.40 17.71 -19.46
CA LYS A 10 38.72 18.83 -18.79
C LYS A 10 37.36 19.15 -19.44
N ALA A 11 37.12 18.67 -20.66
CA ALA A 11 35.86 18.85 -21.39
C ALA A 11 34.84 17.74 -21.09
N GLU A 12 35.26 16.51 -20.74
CA GLU A 12 34.34 15.45 -20.26
C GLU A 12 33.88 15.62 -18.80
N ALA A 13 34.39 16.63 -18.08
CA ALA A 13 33.94 16.99 -16.73
C ALA A 13 32.80 18.04 -16.72
N GLN A 14 32.23 18.36 -17.89
CA GLN A 14 31.18 19.38 -18.05
C GLN A 14 29.90 18.88 -18.73
N ASP A 15 29.59 17.58 -18.65
CA ASP A 15 28.22 17.10 -18.89
C ASP A 15 27.61 16.55 -17.59
N LEU A 16 27.51 17.42 -16.60
CA LEU A 16 26.57 17.24 -15.51
C LEU A 16 25.23 17.71 -16.09
N ASN A 17 24.31 16.77 -16.31
CA ASN A 17 22.91 17.00 -16.64
C ASN A 17 22.27 17.99 -15.65
N ARG A 18 22.51 19.29 -15.91
CA ARG A 18 22.11 20.41 -15.07
C ARG A 18 20.77 20.90 -15.57
N ASP A 19 19.87 21.12 -14.62
CA ASP A 19 18.59 21.75 -14.88
C ASP A 19 18.80 23.16 -15.48
N PRO A 20 18.22 23.47 -16.67
CA PRO A 20 18.42 24.75 -17.34
C PRO A 20 17.86 25.98 -16.60
N ILE A 21 17.05 25.79 -15.55
CA ILE A 21 16.38 26.87 -14.83
C ILE A 21 17.00 27.10 -13.44
N SER A 22 17.52 26.06 -12.77
CA SER A 22 17.99 26.17 -11.37
C SER A 22 19.49 25.93 -11.13
N GLY A 23 20.23 25.34 -12.07
CA GLY A 23 21.70 25.26 -11.99
C GLY A 23 22.31 24.47 -10.81
N ALA A 24 21.52 23.73 -10.04
CA ALA A 24 22.01 22.92 -8.92
C ALA A 24 22.75 21.64 -9.39
N PRO A 25 23.76 21.14 -8.65
CA PRO A 25 24.47 19.92 -9.00
C PRO A 25 23.56 18.68 -8.86
N GLY A 26 23.51 17.83 -9.89
CA GLY A 26 22.85 16.54 -9.81
C GLY A 26 23.53 15.66 -8.75
N SER A 27 22.81 15.35 -7.67
CA SER A 27 23.28 14.53 -6.57
C SER A 27 23.00 13.05 -6.85
N HIS A 28 24.04 12.31 -7.24
CA HIS A 28 24.11 10.87 -7.07
C HIS A 28 25.18 10.55 -6.02
N PRO A 29 24.85 9.89 -4.90
CA PRO A 29 25.86 9.28 -4.05
C PRO A 29 26.47 8.08 -4.78
N VAL A 30 27.80 8.05 -4.80
CA VAL A 30 28.66 7.07 -5.48
C VAL A 30 29.01 5.92 -4.52
N GLY A 31 28.83 4.65 -4.95
CA GLY A 31 29.42 3.40 -4.39
C GLY A 31 28.85 2.92 -3.04
N VAL A 32 28.45 1.66 -2.81
CA VAL A 32 29.09 0.34 -3.04
C VAL A 32 27.96 -0.72 -3.10
N GLY A 33 27.80 -1.55 -4.15
CA GLY A 33 28.38 -2.91 -4.36
C GLY A 33 27.52 -4.01 -3.70
N VAL A 34 27.07 -5.15 -4.27
CA VAL A 34 27.49 -6.03 -5.38
C VAL A 34 26.31 -6.96 -5.75
N GLY A 35 26.10 -7.26 -7.05
CA GLY A 35 25.25 -8.36 -7.59
C GLY A 35 24.08 -7.87 -8.48
N GLY A 36 24.25 -7.62 -9.79
CA GLY A 36 24.02 -8.57 -10.91
C GLY A 36 22.51 -8.73 -11.21
N ILE A 37 21.92 -8.26 -12.32
CA ILE A 37 22.17 -8.62 -13.74
C ILE A 37 22.05 -7.37 -14.65
N ALA A 38 22.83 -7.41 -15.74
CA ALA A 38 23.10 -6.37 -16.72
C ALA A 38 21.91 -5.83 -17.55
N GLY A 39 21.98 -4.54 -17.91
CA GLY A 39 21.39 -4.02 -19.17
C GLY A 39 20.51 -2.76 -19.07
N GLY A 40 21.11 -1.57 -19.00
CA GLY A 40 20.64 -0.28 -19.56
C GLY A 40 19.18 0.18 -19.41
N ALA A 41 18.93 1.09 -18.46
CA ALA A 41 18.10 2.32 -18.55
C ALA A 41 18.02 2.95 -17.14
N ALA A 42 18.89 3.92 -16.83
CA ALA A 42 18.97 4.51 -15.49
C ALA A 42 17.99 5.69 -15.35
N ALA A 43 16.72 5.41 -15.09
CA ALA A 43 15.79 6.34 -14.48
C ALA A 43 14.72 5.57 -13.68
N GLY A 44 14.88 5.55 -12.35
CA GLY A 44 13.83 5.12 -11.41
C GLY A 44 14.03 3.74 -10.78
N ALA A 45 14.88 3.64 -9.76
CA ALA A 45 14.87 2.54 -8.79
C ALA A 45 15.37 3.04 -7.43
N LEU A 46 14.49 3.64 -6.61
CA LEU A 46 14.86 4.08 -5.24
C LEU A 46 13.80 3.86 -4.15
N ALA A 47 12.90 2.87 -4.28
CA ALA A 47 12.09 2.45 -3.12
C ALA A 47 11.86 0.95 -3.15
N GLY A 48 12.62 0.21 -2.34
CA GLY A 48 12.48 -1.24 -2.24
C GLY A 48 13.59 -1.89 -1.44
N THR A 49 13.72 -1.57 -0.14
CA THR A 49 14.71 -2.24 0.74
C THR A 49 14.22 -2.52 2.16
N VAL A 50 12.91 -2.55 2.45
CA VAL A 50 12.49 -2.66 3.86
C VAL A 50 12.49 -4.11 4.41
N PHE A 51 12.45 -5.17 3.58
CA PHE A 51 12.22 -6.53 4.10
C PHE A 51 13.06 -7.67 3.47
N GLY A 52 14.39 -7.53 3.38
CA GLY A 52 15.29 -8.66 3.08
C GLY A 52 15.01 -9.40 1.74
N PRO A 53 15.64 -10.57 1.51
CA PRO A 53 15.60 -11.27 0.21
C PRO A 53 14.22 -11.79 -0.22
N LEU A 54 13.22 -11.83 0.67
CA LEU A 54 11.84 -12.21 0.34
C LEU A 54 10.88 -11.02 0.23
N GLY A 55 11.20 -9.88 0.87
CA GLY A 55 10.47 -8.63 0.72
C GLY A 55 10.67 -7.94 -0.62
N THR A 56 11.67 -8.38 -1.41
CA THR A 56 11.82 -7.97 -2.81
C THR A 56 10.69 -8.49 -3.68
N LEU A 57 10.03 -9.62 -3.38
CA LEU A 57 9.00 -10.17 -4.27
C LEU A 57 7.66 -9.42 -4.16
N ILE A 58 7.28 -8.95 -2.98
CA ILE A 58 6.07 -8.14 -2.79
C ILE A 58 6.38 -6.65 -3.07
N GLY A 59 7.62 -6.20 -2.81
CA GLY A 59 8.09 -4.87 -3.18
C GLY A 59 8.38 -4.68 -4.68
N ALA A 60 8.70 -5.75 -5.42
CA ALA A 60 8.91 -5.72 -6.87
C ALA A 60 7.61 -5.93 -7.66
N ALA A 61 6.59 -6.60 -7.11
CA ALA A 61 5.27 -6.59 -7.72
C ALA A 61 4.65 -5.19 -7.63
N ALA A 62 4.75 -4.51 -6.47
CA ALA A 62 4.35 -3.11 -6.33
C ALA A 62 5.29 -2.09 -7.00
N GLY A 63 6.40 -2.53 -7.58
CA GLY A 63 7.37 -1.70 -8.27
C GLY A 63 7.06 -1.60 -9.76
N VAL A 64 6.82 -0.38 -10.25
CA VAL A 64 6.52 0.00 -11.64
C VAL A 64 5.04 -0.05 -12.03
N VAL A 65 4.30 0.98 -11.59
CA VAL A 65 3.48 1.75 -12.54
C VAL A 65 4.12 3.12 -12.67
N ALA A 66 5.06 3.22 -13.62
CA ALA A 66 5.37 4.49 -14.26
C ALA A 66 4.21 4.81 -15.21
N GLY A 67 3.32 5.71 -14.78
CA GLY A 67 2.22 6.23 -15.59
C GLY A 67 1.99 7.68 -15.22
N ALA A 68 2.65 8.57 -15.95
CA ALA A 68 2.43 10.01 -15.85
C ALA A 68 0.98 10.33 -16.26
N ALA A 69 0.11 10.50 -15.26
CA ALA A 69 -1.12 11.26 -15.41
C ALA A 69 -1.23 12.17 -14.18
N ALA A 70 -1.11 13.48 -14.42
CA ALA A 70 -1.39 14.49 -13.42
C ALA A 70 -2.85 14.33 -12.94
N GLY A 71 -3.02 13.85 -11.71
CA GLY A 71 -4.30 13.76 -11.03
C GLY A 71 -4.03 13.36 -9.58
N LYS A 72 -4.44 14.22 -8.63
CA LYS A 72 -4.35 13.94 -7.19
C LYS A 72 -4.92 12.54 -6.87
N GLY A 73 -4.17 11.74 -6.10
CA GLY A 73 -4.73 10.60 -5.38
C GLY A 73 -3.96 9.28 -5.52
N VAL A 74 -2.69 9.24 -5.09
CA VAL A 74 -2.04 7.95 -4.73
C VAL A 74 -2.45 7.51 -3.30
N ALA A 75 -3.56 8.05 -2.80
CA ALA A 75 -3.79 8.28 -1.37
C ALA A 75 -4.61 7.20 -0.67
N GLU A 76 -4.70 5.99 -1.23
CA GLU A 76 -5.54 4.92 -0.67
C GLU A 76 -4.82 3.57 -0.62
N ARG A 77 -3.52 3.56 -0.31
CA ARG A 77 -2.82 2.28 -0.16
C ARG A 77 -3.20 1.60 1.15
N LEU A 78 -3.63 0.35 1.06
CA LEU A 78 -3.67 -0.55 2.21
C LEU A 78 -2.25 -0.80 2.73
N ASP A 79 -2.09 -0.93 4.05
CA ASP A 79 -0.80 -1.24 4.65
C ASP A 79 -0.36 -2.67 4.25
N PRO A 80 0.70 -2.82 3.43
CA PRO A 80 1.14 -4.12 2.97
C PRO A 80 1.61 -5.04 4.10
N THR A 81 2.06 -4.47 5.22
CA THR A 81 2.53 -5.21 6.40
C THR A 81 1.36 -5.96 7.03
N VAL A 82 0.25 -5.24 7.24
CA VAL A 82 -0.96 -5.79 7.83
C VAL A 82 -1.58 -6.87 6.96
N GLU A 83 -1.64 -6.63 5.64
CA GLU A 83 -2.14 -7.65 4.72
C GLU A 83 -1.23 -8.88 4.70
N THR A 84 0.09 -8.69 4.71
CA THR A 84 1.05 -9.81 4.78
C THR A 84 0.86 -10.62 6.07
N GLU A 85 0.77 -9.96 7.22
CA GLU A 85 0.58 -10.64 8.52
C GLU A 85 -0.77 -11.36 8.59
N TYR A 86 -1.84 -10.75 8.07
CA TYR A 86 -3.16 -11.36 7.99
C TYR A 86 -3.10 -12.65 7.14
N TRP A 87 -2.58 -12.56 5.92
CA TRP A 87 -2.53 -13.70 5.02
C TRP A 87 -1.58 -14.80 5.50
N ARG A 88 -0.46 -14.42 6.14
CA ARG A 88 0.47 -15.38 6.75
C ARG A 88 -0.20 -16.22 7.81
N GLN A 89 -1.07 -15.62 8.63
CA GLN A 89 -1.81 -16.33 9.67
C GLN A 89 -2.99 -17.11 9.09
N GLU A 90 -3.70 -16.54 8.13
CA GLU A 90 -5.01 -17.05 7.73
C GLU A 90 -4.96 -18.06 6.58
N HIS A 91 -3.92 -18.06 5.73
CA HIS A 91 -3.89 -18.87 4.50
C HIS A 91 -4.16 -20.36 4.72
N GLN A 92 -3.73 -20.94 5.85
CA GLN A 92 -3.93 -22.36 6.17
C GLN A 92 -5.39 -22.70 6.49
N ASN A 93 -6.17 -21.71 6.92
CA ASN A 93 -7.60 -21.85 7.23
C ASN A 93 -8.49 -21.69 5.99
N ARG A 94 -7.90 -21.41 4.83
CA ARG A 94 -8.65 -21.12 3.61
C ARG A 94 -9.00 -22.40 2.86
N PRO A 95 -10.18 -22.45 2.20
CA PRO A 95 -10.66 -23.65 1.53
C PRO A 95 -9.80 -24.08 0.33
N TYR A 96 -8.96 -23.18 -0.18
CA TYR A 96 -8.02 -23.44 -1.28
C TYR A 96 -6.60 -23.80 -0.80
N TYR A 97 -6.38 -23.91 0.52
CA TYR A 97 -5.10 -24.33 1.06
C TYR A 97 -4.75 -25.76 0.60
N LYS A 98 -3.48 -25.97 0.23
CA LYS A 98 -2.97 -27.29 -0.15
C LYS A 98 -1.89 -27.76 0.82
N GLU A 99 -2.03 -28.97 1.34
CA GLU A 99 -1.01 -29.57 2.20
C GLU A 99 0.35 -29.65 1.47
N GLY A 100 1.44 -29.38 2.18
CA GLY A 100 2.79 -29.37 1.61
C GLY A 100 3.16 -28.07 0.85
N THR A 101 2.31 -27.04 0.91
CA THR A 101 2.64 -25.67 0.51
C THR A 101 2.96 -24.81 1.74
N ASP A 102 3.76 -23.77 1.54
CA ASP A 102 4.06 -22.77 2.57
C ASP A 102 3.74 -21.36 2.09
N TYR A 103 3.46 -20.47 3.06
CA TYR A 103 3.10 -19.10 2.78
C TYR A 103 4.14 -18.38 1.93
N ASP A 104 5.39 -18.37 2.39
CA ASP A 104 6.44 -17.51 1.82
C ASP A 104 6.77 -17.87 0.38
N ARG A 105 6.89 -19.17 0.07
CA ARG A 105 7.18 -19.64 -1.28
C ARG A 105 5.94 -19.62 -2.17
N ASP A 106 4.83 -20.19 -1.72
CA ASP A 106 3.74 -20.55 -2.62
C ASP A 106 2.62 -19.49 -2.66
N TYR A 107 2.30 -18.82 -1.54
CA TYR A 107 1.13 -17.93 -1.44
C TYR A 107 1.43 -16.43 -1.33
N ALA A 108 2.58 -16.02 -0.81
CA ALA A 108 2.90 -14.62 -0.54
C ALA A 108 2.78 -13.76 -1.80
N THR A 109 3.36 -14.23 -2.92
CA THR A 109 3.24 -13.56 -4.22
C THR A 109 1.80 -13.57 -4.73
N VAL A 110 1.04 -14.64 -4.53
CA VAL A 110 -0.35 -14.76 -5.00
C VAL A 110 -1.26 -13.72 -4.33
N TYR A 111 -1.17 -13.58 -3.00
CA TYR A 111 -1.93 -12.59 -2.26
C TYR A 111 -1.51 -11.16 -2.63
N GLY A 112 -0.20 -10.91 -2.75
CA GLY A 112 0.32 -9.63 -3.25
C GLY A 112 -0.23 -9.28 -4.63
N PHE A 113 -0.36 -10.27 -5.51
CA PHE A 113 -0.89 -10.09 -6.87
C PHE A 113 -2.36 -9.66 -6.86
N GLY A 114 -3.20 -10.31 -6.05
CA GLY A 114 -4.60 -9.94 -5.86
C GLY A 114 -4.79 -8.55 -5.25
N LEU A 115 -4.02 -8.25 -4.19
CA LEU A 115 -4.02 -6.95 -3.53
C LEU A 115 -3.63 -5.83 -4.51
N GLN A 116 -2.51 -5.97 -5.20
CA GLN A 116 -2.04 -4.99 -6.18
C GLN A 116 -3.07 -4.76 -7.28
N ALA A 117 -3.71 -5.82 -7.75
CA ALA A 117 -4.72 -5.70 -8.79
C ALA A 117 -5.90 -4.83 -8.32
N ARG A 118 -6.34 -4.99 -7.07
CA ARG A 118 -7.41 -4.15 -6.51
C ARG A 118 -6.98 -2.69 -6.31
N GLU A 119 -5.74 -2.46 -5.90
CA GLU A 119 -5.18 -1.11 -5.69
C GLU A 119 -5.00 -0.34 -7.01
N THR A 120 -4.56 -1.03 -8.05
CA THR A 120 -4.26 -0.41 -9.36
C THR A 120 -5.48 -0.32 -10.28
N ARG A 121 -6.52 -1.12 -10.05
CA ARG A 121 -7.74 -1.17 -10.87
C ARG A 121 -9.00 -1.07 -10.00
N PRO A 122 -9.22 0.05 -9.30
CA PRO A 122 -10.28 0.13 -8.29
C PRO A 122 -11.71 0.10 -8.83
N ALA A 123 -11.89 0.31 -10.14
CA ALA A 123 -13.18 0.30 -10.80
C ALA A 123 -13.49 -1.01 -11.56
N SER A 124 -12.52 -1.92 -11.67
CA SER A 124 -12.69 -3.17 -12.42
C SER A 124 -13.41 -4.22 -11.58
N THR A 125 -14.16 -5.11 -12.24
CA THR A 125 -14.70 -6.28 -11.55
C THR A 125 -13.61 -7.34 -11.33
N TRP A 126 -13.92 -8.34 -10.51
CA TRP A 126 -13.04 -9.50 -10.36
C TRP A 126 -12.82 -10.20 -11.70
N GLU A 127 -13.85 -10.38 -12.52
CA GLU A 127 -13.77 -11.12 -13.79
C GLU A 127 -12.82 -10.46 -14.80
N GLU A 128 -12.91 -9.14 -14.93
CA GLU A 128 -11.99 -8.35 -15.78
C GLU A 128 -10.55 -8.43 -15.26
N THR A 129 -10.40 -8.39 -13.93
CA THR A 129 -9.12 -8.50 -13.25
C THR A 129 -8.52 -9.89 -13.43
N GLU A 130 -9.31 -10.95 -13.25
CA GLU A 130 -8.92 -12.36 -13.31
C GLU A 130 -8.32 -12.69 -14.67
N ALA A 131 -8.96 -12.27 -15.75
CA ALA A 131 -8.47 -12.50 -17.11
C ALA A 131 -7.07 -11.89 -17.33
N THR A 132 -6.83 -10.71 -16.75
CA THR A 132 -5.52 -10.05 -16.82
C THR A 132 -4.48 -10.80 -15.98
N LEU A 133 -4.81 -11.11 -14.73
CA LEU A 133 -3.92 -11.81 -13.81
C LEU A 133 -3.55 -13.21 -14.32
N ALA A 134 -4.48 -13.92 -14.95
CA ALA A 134 -4.23 -15.23 -15.57
C ALA A 134 -3.11 -15.20 -16.60
N GLY A 135 -3.10 -14.16 -17.45
CA GLY A 135 -2.08 -14.00 -18.49
C GLY A 135 -0.72 -13.54 -17.94
N GLU A 136 -0.73 -12.81 -16.82
CA GLU A 136 0.47 -12.25 -16.21
C GLU A 136 1.13 -13.21 -15.20
N TRP A 137 0.36 -14.11 -14.58
CA TRP A 137 0.83 -14.99 -13.49
C TRP A 137 2.09 -15.80 -13.83
N PRO A 138 2.23 -16.47 -14.99
CA PRO A 138 3.40 -17.30 -15.28
C PRO A 138 4.74 -16.55 -15.24
N ARG A 139 4.71 -15.23 -15.50
CA ARG A 139 5.90 -14.35 -15.48
C ARG A 139 6.13 -13.71 -14.12
N ASN A 140 5.08 -13.56 -13.31
CA ASN A 140 5.11 -12.83 -12.04
C ASN A 140 5.11 -13.74 -10.79
N ARG A 141 4.92 -15.05 -10.94
CA ARG A 141 4.81 -15.99 -9.82
C ARG A 141 6.04 -16.14 -8.94
N GLY A 142 7.20 -15.65 -9.38
CA GLY A 142 8.45 -15.75 -8.63
C GLY A 142 8.81 -17.21 -8.32
N GLU A 143 8.99 -17.51 -7.03
CA GLU A 143 9.28 -18.87 -6.54
C GLU A 143 8.02 -19.73 -6.32
N SER A 144 6.82 -19.16 -6.48
CA SER A 144 5.58 -19.89 -6.29
C SER A 144 5.45 -21.03 -7.29
N ARG A 145 5.14 -22.21 -6.77
CA ARG A 145 4.89 -23.42 -7.55
C ARG A 145 3.45 -23.54 -8.01
N LEU A 146 2.57 -22.64 -7.55
CA LEU A 146 1.15 -22.69 -7.89
C LEU A 146 0.93 -22.28 -9.34
N GLU A 147 0.20 -23.10 -10.09
CA GLU A 147 -0.35 -22.73 -11.39
C GLU A 147 -1.56 -21.82 -11.21
N TRP A 148 -1.96 -21.09 -12.26
CA TRP A 148 -3.00 -20.07 -12.13
C TRP A 148 -4.33 -20.62 -11.59
N ASP A 149 -4.75 -21.81 -12.03
CA ASP A 149 -5.99 -22.44 -11.54
C ASP A 149 -5.95 -22.72 -10.03
N GLU A 150 -4.77 -22.87 -9.45
CA GLU A 150 -4.56 -23.08 -8.02
C GLU A 150 -4.42 -21.75 -7.28
N ALA A 151 -3.75 -20.78 -7.89
CA ALA A 151 -3.49 -19.46 -7.33
C ALA A 151 -4.73 -18.54 -7.36
N ARG A 152 -5.62 -18.68 -8.35
CA ARG A 152 -6.72 -17.73 -8.60
C ARG A 152 -7.63 -17.50 -7.40
N LEU A 153 -7.88 -18.53 -6.59
CA LEU A 153 -8.77 -18.41 -5.42
C LEU A 153 -8.11 -17.60 -4.30
N ALA A 154 -6.80 -17.75 -4.09
CA ALA A 154 -6.04 -16.94 -3.14
C ALA A 154 -5.89 -15.49 -3.62
N ALA A 155 -5.64 -15.29 -4.92
CA ALA A 155 -5.59 -13.96 -5.51
C ALA A 155 -6.95 -13.24 -5.39
N ARG A 156 -8.05 -13.96 -5.64
CA ARG A 156 -9.42 -13.47 -5.45
C ARG A 156 -9.70 -13.06 -4.02
N ASP A 157 -9.32 -13.90 -3.06
CA ASP A 157 -9.56 -13.64 -1.64
C ASP A 157 -8.80 -12.39 -1.16
N ALA A 158 -7.56 -12.18 -1.62
CA ALA A 158 -6.84 -10.92 -1.43
C ALA A 158 -7.54 -9.72 -2.06
N TRP A 159 -7.98 -9.85 -3.32
CA TRP A 159 -8.68 -8.79 -4.04
C TRP A 159 -10.00 -8.40 -3.34
N GLU A 160 -10.81 -9.38 -2.96
CA GLU A 160 -12.12 -9.16 -2.30
C GLU A 160 -11.96 -8.58 -0.90
N ARG A 161 -10.94 -9.01 -0.16
CA ARG A 161 -10.60 -8.41 1.13
C ARG A 161 -10.22 -6.94 0.96
N ALA A 162 -9.35 -6.63 0.00
CA ALA A 162 -8.95 -5.26 -0.28
C ALA A 162 -10.16 -4.40 -0.68
N ASP A 163 -11.04 -4.92 -1.54
CA ASP A 163 -12.28 -4.24 -1.96
C ASP A 163 -13.22 -3.94 -0.77
N ARG A 164 -13.38 -4.90 0.13
CA ARG A 164 -14.16 -4.73 1.36
C ARG A 164 -13.55 -3.63 2.24
N THR A 165 -12.23 -3.62 2.42
CA THR A 165 -11.55 -2.60 3.23
C THR A 165 -11.69 -1.21 2.60
N HIS A 166 -11.57 -1.08 1.27
CA HIS A 166 -11.84 0.16 0.55
C HIS A 166 -13.25 0.68 0.80
N THR A 167 -14.24 -0.22 0.76
CA THR A 167 -15.63 0.14 1.05
C THR A 167 -15.78 0.68 2.48
N VAL A 168 -15.18 0.00 3.47
CA VAL A 168 -15.18 0.45 4.87
C VAL A 168 -14.52 1.81 5.02
N TYR A 169 -13.38 2.04 4.38
CA TYR A 169 -12.67 3.31 4.45
C TYR A 169 -13.46 4.44 3.79
N ARG A 170 -14.05 4.23 2.62
CA ARG A 170 -14.88 5.22 1.93
C ARG A 170 -16.13 5.58 2.75
N ASP A 171 -16.79 4.60 3.35
CA ASP A 171 -17.96 4.83 4.20
C ASP A 171 -17.58 5.60 5.47
N GLY A 172 -16.48 5.21 6.11
CA GLY A 172 -15.89 5.93 7.23
C GLY A 172 -15.48 7.36 6.85
N ASP A 173 -14.91 7.56 5.67
CA ASP A 173 -14.50 8.88 5.21
C ASP A 173 -15.68 9.81 5.00
N THR A 174 -16.75 9.29 4.42
CA THR A 174 -18.02 10.02 4.29
C THR A 174 -18.55 10.39 5.67
N HIS A 175 -18.49 9.45 6.62
CA HIS A 175 -18.95 9.67 7.99
C HIS A 175 -18.13 10.76 8.71
N TYR A 176 -16.81 10.64 8.75
CA TYR A 176 -15.94 11.55 9.49
C TYR A 176 -15.80 12.91 8.82
N ALA A 177 -15.73 12.98 7.48
CA ALA A 177 -15.65 14.26 6.78
C ALA A 177 -16.86 15.15 7.07
N GLY A 178 -18.08 14.58 7.12
CA GLY A 178 -19.30 15.33 7.39
C GLY A 178 -19.42 15.93 8.81
N ARG A 179 -18.60 15.47 9.74
CA ARG A 179 -18.57 15.89 11.16
C ARG A 179 -17.22 16.47 11.59
N PHE A 180 -16.24 16.51 10.68
CA PHE A 180 -14.89 16.96 10.99
C PHE A 180 -14.86 18.40 11.49
N ASP A 181 -15.74 19.26 10.97
CA ASP A 181 -15.82 20.65 11.38
C ASP A 181 -16.21 20.85 12.86
N SER A 182 -16.87 19.87 13.49
CA SER A 182 -17.25 19.91 14.90
C SER A 182 -16.31 19.12 15.83
N ALA A 183 -15.27 18.48 15.29
CA ALA A 183 -14.32 17.71 16.09
C ALA A 183 -13.51 18.64 17.01
N SER A 184 -13.56 18.40 18.32
CA SER A 184 -12.92 19.26 19.33
C SER A 184 -11.39 19.24 19.28
N TYR A 185 -10.80 18.18 18.76
CA TYR A 185 -9.36 18.00 18.58
C TYR A 185 -8.86 18.50 17.22
N ARG A 186 -9.77 19.01 16.35
CA ARG A 186 -9.39 19.57 15.07
C ARG A 186 -8.51 20.79 15.30
N ASP A 187 -7.40 20.82 14.58
CA ASP A 187 -6.54 21.97 14.48
C ASP A 187 -6.74 22.65 13.11
N ASN A 188 -6.95 23.97 13.12
CA ASN A 188 -7.30 24.76 11.93
C ASN A 188 -6.18 24.81 10.89
N GLU A 189 -4.94 24.44 11.25
CA GLU A 189 -3.82 24.33 10.32
C GLU A 189 -3.93 23.12 9.36
N TYR A 190 -4.80 22.16 9.71
CA TYR A 190 -4.94 20.89 9.01
C TYR A 190 -6.34 20.71 8.45
N SER A 191 -6.40 20.13 7.26
CA SER A 191 -7.65 19.79 6.58
C SER A 191 -8.09 18.37 6.93
N TYR A 192 -9.30 18.00 6.52
CA TYR A 192 -9.76 16.61 6.68
C TYR A 192 -8.80 15.63 5.99
N ASP A 193 -8.19 15.99 4.85
CA ASP A 193 -7.25 15.12 4.14
C ASP A 193 -6.01 14.79 5.00
N ASP A 194 -5.62 15.67 5.92
CA ASP A 194 -4.53 15.41 6.88
C ASP A 194 -4.95 14.41 7.96
N TYR A 195 -6.21 14.47 8.42
CA TYR A 195 -6.78 13.57 9.44
C TYR A 195 -7.33 12.27 8.86
N ARG A 196 -7.59 12.18 7.56
CA ARG A 196 -8.17 11.01 6.91
C ARG A 196 -7.39 9.72 7.21
N PRO A 197 -6.05 9.69 7.13
CA PRO A 197 -5.30 8.48 7.48
C PRO A 197 -5.44 8.11 8.98
N ALA A 198 -5.64 9.08 9.88
CA ALA A 198 -5.81 8.80 11.30
C ALA A 198 -7.13 8.03 11.56
N TYR A 199 -8.22 8.44 10.93
CA TYR A 199 -9.49 7.71 11.03
C TYR A 199 -9.40 6.30 10.43
N ARG A 200 -8.79 6.16 9.25
CA ARG A 200 -8.57 4.84 8.63
C ARG A 200 -7.72 3.92 9.52
N TYR A 201 -6.69 4.47 10.15
CA TYR A 201 -5.84 3.71 11.07
C TYR A 201 -6.61 3.23 12.30
N GLY A 202 -7.45 4.09 12.89
CA GLY A 202 -8.33 3.70 14.00
C GLY A 202 -9.32 2.60 13.62
N MET A 203 -9.93 2.68 12.43
CA MET A 203 -10.82 1.64 11.91
C MET A 203 -10.08 0.30 11.70
N GLN A 204 -8.84 0.34 11.20
CA GLN A 204 -8.00 -0.85 11.03
C GLN A 204 -7.63 -1.46 12.39
N ALA A 205 -7.19 -0.63 13.33
CA ALA A 205 -6.82 -1.05 14.68
C ALA A 205 -8.01 -1.72 15.40
N ARG A 206 -9.23 -1.18 15.22
CA ARG A 206 -10.46 -1.79 15.76
C ARG A 206 -10.69 -3.20 15.24
N GLN A 207 -10.47 -3.43 13.95
CA GLN A 207 -10.62 -4.76 13.36
C GLN A 207 -9.56 -5.74 13.87
N GLN A 208 -8.31 -5.30 13.98
CA GLN A 208 -7.19 -6.12 14.49
C GLN A 208 -7.32 -6.45 15.97
N HIS A 209 -7.84 -5.51 16.76
CA HIS A 209 -8.01 -5.63 18.20
C HIS A 209 -9.49 -5.70 18.58
N ALA A 210 -10.28 -6.48 17.83
CA ALA A 210 -11.71 -6.62 18.06
C ALA A 210 -12.02 -7.02 19.51
N GLY A 211 -12.86 -6.24 20.18
CA GLY A 211 -13.24 -6.46 21.58
C GLY A 211 -12.24 -5.93 22.63
N ARG A 212 -11.08 -5.42 22.20
CA ARG A 212 -10.15 -4.71 23.09
C ARG A 212 -10.62 -3.28 23.33
N GLN A 213 -10.42 -2.77 24.55
CA GLN A 213 -10.65 -1.37 24.87
C GLN A 213 -9.38 -0.54 24.62
N TRP A 214 -9.54 0.75 24.38
CA TRP A 214 -8.41 1.67 24.32
C TRP A 214 -7.68 1.71 25.68
N ASP A 215 -6.38 1.44 25.67
CA ASP A 215 -5.50 1.49 26.83
C ASP A 215 -4.15 2.13 26.46
N ASP A 216 -3.34 2.50 27.45
CA ASP A 216 -2.05 3.19 27.24
C ASP A 216 -1.05 2.36 26.43
N HIS A 217 -1.16 1.03 26.47
CA HIS A 217 -0.29 0.14 25.70
C HIS A 217 -0.69 0.15 24.23
N LEU A 218 -1.99 0.05 23.93
CA LEU A 218 -2.52 0.14 22.57
C LEU A 218 -2.22 1.50 21.97
N GLU A 219 -2.41 2.59 22.73
CA GLU A 219 -2.07 3.94 22.27
C GLU A 219 -0.58 4.02 21.87
N ARG A 220 0.31 3.47 22.69
CA ARG A 220 1.74 3.45 22.38
C ARG A 220 2.06 2.63 21.14
N ASP A 221 1.51 1.42 21.04
CA ASP A 221 1.73 0.53 19.89
C ASP A 221 1.28 1.19 18.57
N LEU A 222 0.10 1.83 18.59
CA LEU A 222 -0.40 2.57 17.44
C LEU A 222 0.45 3.81 17.15
N GLY A 223 0.95 4.50 18.17
CA GLY A 223 1.88 5.61 18.01
C GLY A 223 3.17 5.22 17.31
N ASP A 224 3.76 4.08 17.69
CA ASP A 224 4.97 3.51 17.07
C ASP A 224 4.73 3.06 15.62
N GLY A 225 3.48 2.80 15.25
CA GLY A 225 3.05 2.45 13.90
C GLY A 225 2.68 3.64 13.01
N TRP A 226 2.39 4.81 13.58
CA TRP A 226 1.81 5.94 12.86
C TRP A 226 2.66 6.41 11.67
N ASP A 227 3.98 6.53 11.84
CA ASP A 227 4.85 7.03 10.77
C ASP A 227 4.91 6.10 9.55
N ARG A 228 4.63 4.80 9.74
CA ARG A 228 4.51 3.84 8.63
C ARG A 228 3.15 3.93 7.93
N PHE A 229 2.10 4.26 8.69
CA PHE A 229 0.72 4.30 8.19
C PHE A 229 0.34 5.63 7.53
N LYS A 230 0.80 6.76 8.09
CA LYS A 230 0.32 8.11 7.79
C LYS A 230 0.43 8.56 6.33
N ALA A 231 1.25 7.89 5.53
CA ALA A 231 1.54 8.23 4.12
C ALA A 231 1.84 9.73 3.95
N ASP A 232 1.04 10.45 3.17
CA ASP A 232 1.22 11.89 2.90
C ASP A 232 0.63 12.80 4.01
N SER A 233 0.06 12.26 5.09
CA SER A 233 -0.47 13.07 6.19
C SER A 233 0.61 13.89 6.88
N ARG A 234 0.30 15.16 7.15
CA ARG A 234 1.17 16.08 7.87
C ARG A 234 1.09 15.92 9.40
N LEU A 235 0.19 15.09 9.93
CA LEU A 235 -0.04 14.98 11.36
C LEU A 235 1.09 14.23 12.07
N THR A 236 1.49 14.73 13.24
CA THR A 236 2.25 13.96 14.23
C THR A 236 1.30 13.00 14.96
N TRP A 237 1.86 11.99 15.63
CA TRP A 237 1.07 11.10 16.49
C TRP A 237 0.22 11.87 17.52
N GLU A 238 0.79 12.89 18.16
CA GLU A 238 0.10 13.70 19.17
C GLU A 238 -1.17 14.38 18.66
N LYS A 239 -1.25 14.67 17.36
CA LYS A 239 -2.44 15.24 16.72
C LYS A 239 -3.35 14.14 16.17
N ALA A 240 -2.78 13.09 15.58
CA ALA A 240 -3.51 12.00 14.96
C ALA A 240 -4.28 11.12 15.97
N LYS A 241 -3.72 10.90 17.17
CA LYS A 241 -4.23 9.93 18.15
C LYS A 241 -5.69 10.14 18.54
N TYR A 242 -6.18 11.38 18.52
CA TYR A 242 -7.58 11.68 18.83
C TYR A 242 -8.54 11.17 17.75
N ALA A 243 -8.20 11.34 16.47
CA ALA A 243 -8.98 10.81 15.36
C ALA A 243 -8.86 9.28 15.26
N VAL A 244 -7.66 8.73 15.52
CA VAL A 244 -7.44 7.28 15.62
C VAL A 244 -8.34 6.69 16.71
N ARG A 245 -8.34 7.29 17.90
CA ARG A 245 -9.17 6.85 19.02
C ARG A 245 -10.66 6.97 18.73
N GLU A 246 -11.11 8.09 18.15
CA GLU A 246 -12.52 8.24 17.77
C GLU A 246 -12.96 7.13 16.82
N ALA A 247 -12.14 6.81 15.81
CA ALA A 247 -12.44 5.73 14.89
C ALA A 247 -12.38 4.34 15.54
N PHE A 248 -11.43 4.12 16.46
CA PHE A 248 -11.31 2.88 17.22
C PHE A 248 -12.53 2.62 18.10
N ASP A 249 -12.97 3.66 18.82
CA ASP A 249 -14.12 3.62 19.75
C ASP A 249 -15.48 3.68 19.01
N SER A 250 -15.48 3.99 17.71
CA SER A 250 -16.74 4.15 16.96
C SER A 250 -17.52 2.83 16.88
N ASP A 251 -18.81 2.82 17.24
CA ASP A 251 -19.64 1.61 17.19
C ASP A 251 -20.07 1.18 15.77
N HIS A 252 -19.63 1.86 14.72
CA HIS A 252 -20.26 1.79 13.40
C HIS A 252 -19.93 0.50 12.63
N HIS A 253 -20.77 -0.51 12.81
CA HIS A 253 -21.14 -1.49 11.78
C HIS A 253 -22.65 -1.76 11.90
N GLY A 254 -23.48 -1.27 10.97
CA GLY A 254 -24.78 -1.92 10.73
C GLY A 254 -26.03 -1.15 10.32
N ASP A 255 -26.06 0.17 10.10
CA ASP A 255 -27.33 0.84 9.72
C ASP A 255 -27.52 1.13 8.22
N ALA A 256 -26.46 1.03 7.40
CA ALA A 256 -26.61 1.14 5.94
C ALA A 256 -27.26 -0.12 5.31
N ALA A 257 -27.10 -1.30 5.94
CA ALA A 257 -27.75 -2.54 5.47
C ALA A 257 -29.22 -2.68 5.92
N ARG A 258 -29.71 -1.82 6.82
CA ARG A 258 -31.11 -1.86 7.33
C ARG A 258 -32.06 -0.90 6.64
N ARG A 259 -31.59 -0.08 5.69
CA ARG A 259 -32.46 0.77 4.87
C ARG A 259 -32.69 0.13 3.51
N ASN A 260 -33.41 -0.99 3.50
CA ASN A 260 -34.14 -1.42 2.30
C ASN A 260 -35.62 -1.07 2.51
N PRO A 261 -36.15 0.00 1.91
CA PRO A 261 -37.57 0.29 1.95
C PRO A 261 -38.30 -0.62 0.95
N THR A 262 -39.11 -1.53 1.49
CA THR A 262 -40.35 -2.08 0.90
C THR A 262 -40.25 -2.80 -0.46
N ASP A 263 -40.27 -4.14 -0.42
CA ASP A 263 -40.94 -4.96 -1.45
C ASP A 263 -42.44 -5.03 -1.08
N PRO A 264 -43.36 -4.50 -1.91
CA PRO A 264 -44.78 -4.68 -1.72
C PRO A 264 -45.25 -5.89 -2.53
N ARG A 265 -45.35 -7.06 -1.88
CA ARG A 265 -46.18 -8.17 -2.36
C ARG A 265 -46.95 -8.82 -1.20
N VAL A 266 -48.06 -8.18 -0.86
CA VAL A 266 -49.34 -8.81 -0.49
C VAL A 266 -50.44 -8.02 -1.18
#